data_AF-A0A371PLE6-F1
#
_entry.id   AF-A0A371PLE6-F1
#
_cell.length_a   1.000
_cell.length_b   1.000
_cell.length_c   1.000
_cell.angle_alpha   90.00
_cell.angle_beta   90.00
_cell.angle_gamma   90.00
#
_symmetry.space_group_name_H-M   'P 1'
#
loop_
_entity.id
_entity.type
_entity.pdbx_description
1 polymer ?
#
loop_
_entity_poly.entity_id
_entity_poly.type
_entity_poly.pdbx_seq_one_letter_code
_entity_poly.pdbx_strand_id
1 'polypeptide(L)'
;MRRLLWRMLFFQGKKPKFSEAEIKRYDQIYEKALLHQTCELDGQIHVDHFLHYLSMRYQVLFHGSNARDIQEFTPRPQTIYTGQLTEAVFATSDGIWPIFYAVFNRMKLQGNFRNGCIVCRGQRYYFFSLSEETYHNDPWCEGVVYVLPRNSFKKQGKGLLVFDEWTSIEPVKPLFHIRVKPLDFVYLHEVSKHRSAESILKTWFMYKYRIRKAVRLHHEKKT
;
A
#
# COMPACT_ATOMS: atom_id res chain seq x y z
N MET A 1 21.68 5.42 15.20
CA MET A 1 20.53 5.91 16.01
C MET A 1 19.19 5.93 15.23
N ARG A 2 19.03 6.70 14.14
CA ARG A 2 17.72 6.90 13.47
C ARG A 2 17.10 5.67 12.78
N ARG A 3 17.91 4.79 12.17
CA ARG A 3 17.43 3.50 11.60
C ARG A 3 16.82 2.60 12.69
N LEU A 4 17.41 2.62 13.88
CA LEU A 4 16.94 1.82 15.01
C LEU A 4 15.58 2.35 15.49
N LEU A 5 15.42 3.68 15.57
CA LEU A 5 14.15 4.31 15.92
C LEU A 5 13.02 3.91 14.94
N TRP A 6 13.24 4.00 13.62
CA TRP A 6 12.20 3.59 12.65
C TRP A 6 11.88 2.10 12.72
N ARG A 7 12.88 1.24 12.95
CA ARG A 7 12.65 -0.20 13.18
C ARG A 7 11.91 -0.47 14.49
N MET A 8 12.10 0.36 15.52
CA MET A 8 11.35 0.25 16.78
C MET A 8 9.89 0.65 16.57
N LEU A 9 9.64 1.71 15.81
CA LEU A 9 8.29 2.22 15.57
C LEU A 9 7.53 1.38 14.54
N PHE A 10 8.14 0.99 13.42
CA PHE A 10 7.44 0.48 12.23
C PHE A 10 8.02 -0.81 11.66
N PHE A 11 7.28 -1.50 10.80
CA PHE A 11 7.75 -2.72 10.14
C PHE A 11 8.68 -2.37 8.98
N GLN A 12 9.86 -2.97 8.94
CA GLN A 12 10.81 -2.75 7.86
C GLN A 12 10.45 -3.66 6.68
N GLY A 13 10.28 -3.08 5.49
CA GLY A 13 10.09 -3.85 4.26
C GLY A 13 11.27 -4.75 3.94
N LYS A 14 10.99 -5.92 3.38
CA LYS A 14 12.02 -6.75 2.76
C LYS A 14 12.44 -6.12 1.43
N LYS A 15 13.72 -6.22 1.10
CA LYS A 15 14.19 -5.97 -0.27
C LYS A 15 14.05 -7.29 -1.03
N PRO A 16 13.14 -7.40 -2.00
CA PRO A 16 12.98 -8.64 -2.73
C PRO A 16 14.23 -8.92 -3.58
N LYS A 17 14.50 -10.21 -3.76
CA LYS A 17 15.43 -10.73 -4.77
C LYS A 17 14.61 -11.61 -5.69
N PHE A 18 14.98 -11.66 -6.95
CA PHE A 18 14.29 -12.44 -7.97
C PHE A 18 15.30 -13.39 -8.62
N SER A 19 14.95 -14.66 -8.69
CA SER A 19 15.66 -15.67 -9.47
C SER A 19 15.43 -15.46 -10.97
N GLU A 20 16.30 -16.01 -11.81
CA GLU A 20 16.13 -15.94 -13.27
C GLU A 20 14.80 -16.56 -13.75
N ALA A 21 14.37 -17.64 -13.09
CA ALA A 21 13.08 -18.28 -13.35
C ALA A 21 11.90 -17.35 -13.00
N GLU A 22 11.95 -16.65 -11.86
CA GLU A 22 10.94 -15.65 -11.49
C GLU A 22 10.92 -14.49 -12.47
N ILE A 23 12.09 -13.98 -12.86
CA ILE A 23 12.19 -12.87 -13.83
C ILE A 23 11.51 -13.27 -15.14
N LYS A 24 11.87 -14.42 -15.71
CA LYS A 24 11.27 -14.91 -16.96
C LYS A 24 9.75 -15.08 -16.85
N ARG A 25 9.28 -15.66 -15.73
CA ARG A 25 7.85 -15.84 -15.46
C ARG A 25 7.12 -14.50 -15.35
N TYR A 26 7.70 -13.54 -14.64
CA TYR A 26 7.09 -12.23 -14.43
C TYR A 26 7.08 -11.37 -15.70
N ASP A 27 8.12 -11.43 -16.52
CA ASP A 27 8.13 -10.79 -17.85
C ASP A 27 6.95 -11.32 -18.70
N GLN A 28 6.75 -12.64 -18.74
CA GLN A 28 5.64 -13.27 -19.48
C GLN A 28 4.26 -12.85 -18.96
N ILE A 29 4.09 -12.79 -17.63
CA ILE A 29 2.84 -12.33 -17.01
C ILE A 29 2.57 -10.87 -17.37
N TYR A 30 3.60 -10.01 -17.33
CA TYR A 30 3.47 -8.60 -17.66
C TYR A 30 3.05 -8.40 -19.13
N GLU A 31 3.72 -9.06 -20.08
CA GLU A 31 3.39 -8.98 -21.50
C GLU A 31 1.95 -9.44 -21.77
N LYS A 32 1.54 -10.56 -21.18
CA LYS A 32 0.17 -11.06 -21.29
C LYS A 32 -0.85 -10.08 -20.67
N ALA A 33 -0.53 -9.48 -19.53
CA ALA A 33 -1.39 -8.52 -18.87
C ALA A 33 -1.60 -7.24 -19.70
N LEU A 34 -0.57 -6.77 -20.41
CA LEU A 34 -0.69 -5.63 -21.34
C LEU A 34 -1.68 -5.91 -22.47
N LEU A 35 -1.69 -7.14 -23.01
CA LEU A 35 -2.61 -7.53 -24.09
C LEU A 35 -4.06 -7.63 -23.63
N HIS A 36 -4.29 -8.13 -22.41
CA HIS A 36 -5.64 -8.36 -21.89
C HIS A 36 -6.18 -7.22 -21.00
N GLN A 37 -5.35 -6.22 -20.67
CA GLN A 37 -5.65 -5.14 -19.72
C GLN A 37 -6.09 -5.63 -18.32
N THR A 38 -5.82 -6.90 -18.02
CA THR A 38 -6.10 -7.53 -16.74
C THR A 38 -5.07 -8.61 -16.46
N CYS A 39 -4.80 -8.84 -15.19
CA CYS A 39 -3.84 -9.84 -14.73
C CYS A 39 -4.45 -10.61 -13.56
N GLU A 40 -4.50 -11.93 -13.72
CA GLU A 40 -4.78 -12.86 -12.64
C GLU A 40 -3.48 -13.61 -12.33
N LEU A 41 -2.97 -13.41 -11.12
CA LEU A 41 -1.79 -14.11 -10.64
C LEU A 41 -2.20 -15.50 -10.16
N ASP A 42 -1.36 -16.49 -10.42
CA ASP A 42 -1.52 -17.78 -9.78
C ASP A 42 -1.29 -17.69 -8.27
N GLY A 43 -1.89 -18.62 -7.51
CA GLY A 43 -1.83 -18.62 -6.05
C GLY A 43 -0.44 -18.89 -5.45
N GLN A 44 0.59 -19.16 -6.27
CA GLN A 44 1.97 -19.30 -5.79
C GLN A 44 2.73 -17.97 -5.82
N ILE A 45 2.24 -16.99 -6.59
CA ILE A 45 2.85 -15.67 -6.69
C ILE A 45 2.25 -14.74 -5.64
N HIS A 46 3.10 -14.24 -4.76
CA HIS A 46 2.73 -13.14 -3.87
C HIS A 46 2.57 -11.84 -4.67
N VAL A 47 1.39 -11.22 -4.58
CA VAL A 47 1.06 -9.98 -5.31
C VAL A 47 2.09 -8.88 -5.06
N ASP A 48 2.46 -8.64 -3.80
CA ASP A 48 3.41 -7.59 -3.44
C ASP A 48 4.80 -7.84 -4.02
N HIS A 49 5.20 -9.11 -4.17
CA HIS A 49 6.47 -9.50 -4.76
C HIS A 49 6.50 -9.24 -6.26
N PHE A 50 5.43 -9.59 -6.97
CA PHE A 50 5.25 -9.26 -8.39
C PHE A 50 5.19 -7.75 -8.63
N LEU A 51 4.44 -7.00 -7.84
CA LEU A 51 4.39 -5.53 -7.94
C LEU A 51 5.76 -4.89 -7.70
N HIS A 52 6.54 -5.39 -6.73
CA HIS A 52 7.91 -4.92 -6.53
C HIS A 52 8.81 -5.21 -7.75
N TYR A 53 8.67 -6.37 -8.38
CA TYR A 53 9.39 -6.67 -9.60
C TYR A 53 9.04 -5.67 -10.70
N LEU A 54 7.74 -5.43 -10.92
CA LEU A 54 7.27 -4.51 -11.95
C LEU A 54 7.83 -3.10 -11.78
N SER A 55 7.84 -2.55 -10.55
CA SER A 55 8.36 -1.20 -10.32
C SER A 55 9.88 -1.08 -10.40
N MET A 56 10.60 -2.20 -10.27
CA MET A 56 12.05 -2.26 -10.49
C MET A 56 12.41 -2.42 -11.96
N ARG A 57 11.60 -3.15 -12.72
CA ARG A 57 11.89 -3.53 -14.11
C ARG A 57 11.33 -2.56 -15.14
N TYR A 58 10.16 -2.00 -14.88
CA TYR A 58 9.40 -1.18 -15.83
C TYR A 58 9.10 0.22 -15.26
N GLN A 59 8.79 1.16 -16.15
CA GLN A 59 8.40 2.53 -15.76
C GLN A 59 6.90 2.60 -15.39
N VAL A 60 6.53 1.89 -14.32
CA VAL A 60 5.15 1.79 -13.84
C VAL A 60 5.00 2.22 -12.39
N LEU A 61 3.77 2.63 -12.03
CA LEU A 61 3.33 2.95 -10.68
C LEU A 61 2.02 2.22 -10.39
N PHE A 62 1.60 2.23 -9.12
CA PHE A 62 0.45 1.47 -8.65
C PHE A 62 -0.58 2.35 -7.96
N HIS A 63 -1.86 2.06 -8.21
CA HIS A 63 -3.00 2.68 -7.53
C HIS A 63 -3.95 1.61 -7.02
N GLY A 64 -4.22 1.61 -5.71
CA GLY A 64 -5.18 0.70 -5.09
C GLY A 64 -6.58 1.28 -5.04
N SER A 65 -7.59 0.50 -5.42
CA SER A 65 -8.99 0.94 -5.41
C SER A 65 -9.96 -0.20 -5.09
N ASN A 66 -11.09 0.14 -4.45
CA ASN A 66 -12.23 -0.79 -4.34
C ASN A 66 -13.07 -0.81 -5.64
N ALA A 67 -13.02 0.25 -6.46
CA ALA A 67 -13.68 0.30 -7.77
C ALA A 67 -12.83 -0.47 -8.80
N ARG A 68 -13.47 -1.39 -9.55
CA ARG A 68 -12.81 -2.46 -10.29
C ARG A 68 -12.74 -2.23 -11.81
N ASP A 69 -13.42 -1.22 -12.30
CA ASP A 69 -13.71 -0.97 -13.71
C ASP A 69 -13.27 0.44 -14.17
N ILE A 70 -12.39 1.10 -13.41
CA ILE A 70 -11.81 2.40 -13.77
C ILE A 70 -11.02 2.27 -15.08
N GLN A 71 -11.54 2.90 -16.13
CA GLN A 71 -10.88 3.00 -17.44
C GLN A 71 -9.89 4.16 -17.52
N GLU A 72 -10.14 5.22 -16.73
CA GLU A 72 -9.30 6.40 -16.68
C GLU A 72 -9.41 7.04 -15.29
N PHE A 73 -8.26 7.34 -14.71
CA PHE A 73 -8.16 8.12 -13.50
C PHE A 73 -8.14 9.60 -13.85
N THR A 74 -9.09 10.36 -13.32
CA THR A 74 -9.09 11.82 -13.41
C THR A 74 -8.47 12.43 -12.14
N PRO A 75 -7.73 13.54 -12.26
CA PRO A 75 -7.29 14.32 -11.10
C PRO A 75 -8.46 14.66 -10.18
N ARG A 76 -8.26 14.54 -8.87
CA ARG A 76 -9.26 14.90 -7.86
C ARG A 76 -8.62 15.67 -6.72
N PRO A 77 -9.35 16.60 -6.07
CA PRO A 77 -8.87 17.30 -4.88
C PRO A 77 -8.56 16.30 -3.76
N GLN A 78 -7.29 16.24 -3.33
CA GLN A 78 -6.80 15.45 -2.20
C GLN A 78 -5.61 16.15 -1.55
N THR A 79 -5.22 15.74 -0.36
CA THR A 79 -4.00 16.25 0.30
C THR A 79 -2.81 15.34 0.04
N ILE A 80 -1.65 15.92 -0.26
CA ILE A 80 -0.38 15.18 -0.21
C ILE A 80 0.01 14.90 1.24
N TYR A 81 1.03 14.06 1.44
CA TYR A 81 1.47 13.68 2.80
C TYR A 81 1.83 14.85 3.74
N THR A 82 2.14 16.04 3.20
CA THR A 82 2.42 17.27 3.99
C THR A 82 1.15 17.98 4.46
N GLY A 83 -0.04 17.56 4.01
CA GLY A 83 -1.31 18.22 4.25
C GLY A 83 -1.68 19.29 3.22
N GLN A 84 -0.82 19.56 2.24
CA GLN A 84 -1.12 20.52 1.17
C GLN A 84 -2.18 19.96 0.22
N LEU A 85 -3.21 20.77 -0.06
CA LEU A 85 -4.25 20.42 -1.05
C LEU A 85 -3.68 20.45 -2.47
N THR A 86 -4.01 19.43 -3.26
CA THR A 86 -3.64 19.29 -4.66
C THR A 86 -4.77 18.63 -5.44
N GLU A 87 -4.83 18.83 -6.74
CA GLU A 87 -5.76 18.13 -7.64
C GLU A 87 -4.95 17.19 -8.52
N ALA A 88 -5.00 15.89 -8.21
CA ALA A 88 -4.12 14.92 -8.87
C ALA A 88 -4.64 13.48 -8.81
N VAL A 89 -4.11 12.65 -9.71
CA VAL A 89 -4.09 11.20 -9.60
C VAL A 89 -2.91 10.79 -8.73
N PHE A 90 -3.15 9.99 -7.70
CA PHE A 90 -2.13 9.51 -6.77
C PHE A 90 -1.68 8.09 -7.13
N ALA A 91 -0.39 7.81 -7.01
CA ALA A 91 0.16 6.47 -7.19
C ALA A 91 1.41 6.26 -6.34
N THR A 92 1.94 5.05 -6.35
CA THR A 92 3.17 4.70 -5.64
C THR A 92 4.02 3.71 -6.43
N SER A 93 5.35 3.71 -6.24
CA SER A 93 6.22 2.65 -6.76
C SER A 93 6.43 1.50 -5.76
N ASP A 94 5.76 1.56 -4.61
CA ASP A 94 5.75 0.51 -3.60
C ASP A 94 4.77 -0.61 -3.95
N GLY A 95 5.17 -1.87 -3.77
CA GLY A 95 4.31 -3.02 -4.09
C GLY A 95 3.31 -3.43 -3.00
N ILE A 96 3.36 -2.85 -1.78
CA ILE A 96 2.53 -3.26 -0.65
C ILE A 96 1.44 -2.23 -0.35
N TRP A 97 1.83 -0.95 -0.34
CA TRP A 97 0.98 0.18 -0.02
C TRP A 97 -0.29 0.31 -0.88
N PRO A 98 -0.29 0.05 -2.21
CA PRO A 98 -1.51 0.09 -3.00
C PRO A 98 -2.46 -1.05 -2.63
N ILE A 99 -1.96 -2.20 -2.18
CA ILE A 99 -2.81 -3.33 -1.78
C ILE A 99 -3.68 -2.92 -0.58
N PHE A 100 -3.11 -2.21 0.40
CA PHE A 100 -3.89 -1.66 1.52
C PHE A 100 -5.10 -0.82 1.05
N TYR A 101 -4.88 0.10 0.11
CA TYR A 101 -5.95 0.94 -0.43
C TYR A 101 -6.97 0.16 -1.27
N ALA A 102 -6.54 -0.92 -1.92
CA ALA A 102 -7.42 -1.79 -2.69
C ALA A 102 -8.34 -2.63 -1.79
N VAL A 103 -7.82 -3.13 -0.66
CA VAL A 103 -8.58 -4.03 0.24
C VAL A 103 -9.26 -3.32 1.39
N PHE A 104 -8.92 -2.05 1.67
CA PHE A 104 -9.58 -1.25 2.69
C PHE A 104 -10.84 -0.58 2.11
N ASN A 105 -12.01 -1.05 2.54
CA ASN A 105 -13.30 -0.49 2.14
C ASN A 105 -13.55 0.86 2.83
N ARG A 106 -13.29 1.95 2.12
CA ARG A 106 -13.47 3.30 2.65
C ARG A 106 -14.93 3.67 2.91
N MET A 107 -15.91 2.96 2.34
CA MET A 107 -17.34 3.16 2.68
C MET A 107 -17.65 2.71 4.11
N LYS A 108 -16.80 1.87 4.70
CA LYS A 108 -16.91 1.41 6.09
C LYS A 108 -16.07 2.24 7.08
N LEU A 109 -15.40 3.31 6.61
CA LEU A 109 -14.58 4.18 7.45
C LEU A 109 -15.45 4.94 8.46
N GLN A 110 -15.12 4.82 9.74
CA GLN A 110 -15.68 5.61 10.83
C GLN A 110 -14.56 6.25 11.63
N GLY A 111 -14.53 7.58 11.75
CA GLY A 111 -13.40 8.29 12.36
C GLY A 111 -12.25 8.49 11.38
N ASN A 112 -11.07 7.91 11.63
CA ASN A 112 -9.91 8.06 10.75
C ASN A 112 -9.04 6.79 10.62
N PHE A 113 -8.15 6.83 9.64
CA PHE A 113 -7.12 5.81 9.43
C PHE A 113 -5.77 6.50 9.20
N ARG A 114 -4.69 5.80 9.54
CA ARG A 114 -3.32 6.29 9.46
C ARG A 114 -2.48 5.21 8.86
N ASN A 115 -1.74 5.55 7.82
CA ASN A 115 -0.90 4.60 7.13
C ASN A 115 0.33 5.30 6.57
N GLY A 116 1.32 4.53 6.14
CA GLY A 116 2.45 5.10 5.44
C GLY A 116 3.45 4.07 4.93
N CYS A 117 4.02 4.37 3.77
CA CYS A 117 5.26 3.78 3.27
C CYS A 117 6.37 4.83 3.33
N ILE A 118 7.13 4.81 4.42
CA ILE A 118 8.20 5.77 4.68
C ILE A 118 9.51 5.27 4.09
N VAL A 119 10.13 6.06 3.22
CA VAL A 119 11.45 5.78 2.66
C VAL A 119 12.52 6.51 3.46
N CYS A 120 13.43 5.76 4.07
CA CYS A 120 14.59 6.31 4.77
C CYS A 120 15.87 5.56 4.34
N ARG A 121 16.80 6.27 3.68
CA ARG A 121 18.07 5.72 3.15
C ARG A 121 17.88 4.46 2.28
N GLY A 122 16.90 4.49 1.38
CA GLY A 122 16.60 3.38 0.48
C GLY A 122 15.98 2.15 1.17
N GLN A 123 15.50 2.31 2.41
CA GLN A 123 14.75 1.31 3.14
C GLN A 123 13.32 1.81 3.38
N ARG A 124 12.34 0.92 3.15
CA ARG A 124 10.93 1.19 3.40
C ARG A 124 10.51 0.75 4.79
N TYR A 125 9.65 1.55 5.42
CA TYR A 125 9.04 1.29 6.72
C TYR A 125 7.53 1.50 6.63
N TYR A 126 6.78 0.56 7.18
CA TYR A 126 5.33 0.53 7.07
C TYR A 126 4.64 0.60 8.43
N PHE A 127 3.53 1.33 8.46
CA PHE A 127 2.57 1.27 9.54
C PHE A 127 1.16 1.40 8.97
N PHE A 128 0.21 0.72 9.60
CA PHE A 128 -1.19 0.74 9.24
C PHE A 128 -2.03 0.71 10.51
N SER A 129 -2.87 1.71 10.71
CA SER A 129 -3.68 1.85 11.91
C SER A 129 -5.06 2.36 11.55
N LEU A 130 -6.09 1.62 11.95
CA LEU A 130 -7.48 2.00 11.80
C LEU A 130 -8.01 2.50 13.14
N SER A 131 -8.96 3.42 13.13
CA SER A 131 -9.68 3.75 14.35
C SER A 131 -10.37 2.48 14.90
N GLU A 132 -10.61 2.42 16.20
CA GLU A 132 -11.31 1.29 16.81
C GLU A 132 -12.68 1.06 16.15
N GLU A 133 -13.40 2.14 15.88
CA GLU A 133 -14.72 2.12 15.23
C GLU A 133 -14.64 1.52 13.82
N THR A 134 -13.65 1.94 13.01
CA THR A 134 -13.44 1.37 11.67
C THR A 134 -13.04 -0.10 11.73
N TYR A 135 -12.15 -0.46 12.67
CA TYR A 135 -11.67 -1.84 12.80
C TYR A 135 -12.82 -2.79 13.13
N HIS A 136 -13.76 -2.37 13.97
CA HIS A 136 -14.92 -3.18 14.37
C HIS A 136 -16.01 -3.28 13.28
N ASN A 137 -15.94 -2.46 12.23
CA ASN A 137 -16.90 -2.47 11.12
C ASN A 137 -16.55 -3.48 10.00
N ASP A 138 -15.58 -4.37 10.22
CA ASP A 138 -15.05 -5.32 9.24
C ASP A 138 -14.74 -4.66 7.88
N PRO A 139 -13.74 -3.76 7.83
CA PRO A 139 -13.55 -2.85 6.71
C PRO A 139 -12.79 -3.49 5.54
N TRP A 140 -12.65 -4.81 5.49
CA TRP A 140 -11.85 -5.49 4.47
C TRP A 140 -12.73 -5.98 3.33
N CYS A 141 -12.28 -5.79 2.10
CA CYS A 141 -12.96 -6.30 0.91
C CYS A 141 -11.93 -6.70 -0.16
N GLU A 142 -12.40 -7.38 -1.20
CA GLU A 142 -11.62 -7.54 -2.43
C GLU A 142 -11.63 -6.25 -3.25
N GLY A 143 -10.51 -5.94 -3.87
CA GLY A 143 -10.34 -4.77 -4.74
C GLY A 143 -9.38 -5.03 -5.87
N VAL A 144 -8.81 -3.96 -6.41
CA VAL A 144 -7.87 -4.02 -7.52
C VAL A 144 -6.68 -3.09 -7.30
N VAL A 145 -5.52 -3.53 -7.77
CA VAL A 145 -4.35 -2.68 -7.95
C VAL A 145 -4.20 -2.40 -9.45
N TYR A 146 -4.34 -1.14 -9.83
CA TYR A 146 -4.08 -0.67 -11.19
C TYR A 146 -2.60 -0.43 -11.39
N VAL A 147 -2.06 -0.92 -12.50
CA VAL A 147 -0.71 -0.62 -12.98
C VAL A 147 -0.82 0.55 -13.95
N LEU A 148 -0.17 1.66 -13.60
CA LEU A 148 -0.25 2.92 -14.33
C LEU A 148 1.10 3.24 -15.00
N PRO A 149 1.11 3.86 -16.20
CA PRO A 149 2.33 4.38 -16.79
C PRO A 149 2.89 5.52 -15.92
N ARG A 150 4.22 5.55 -15.72
CA ARG A 150 4.86 6.54 -14.85
C ARG A 150 5.01 7.94 -15.48
N ASN A 151 4.88 8.07 -16.79
CA ASN A 151 5.37 9.22 -17.55
C ASN A 151 4.85 10.58 -17.07
N SER A 152 3.56 10.71 -16.72
CA SER A 152 2.97 11.98 -16.26
C SER A 152 3.12 12.24 -14.75
N PHE A 153 3.70 11.29 -14.00
CA PHE A 153 3.79 11.38 -12.55
C PHE A 153 5.07 12.07 -12.07
N LYS A 154 4.91 12.92 -11.06
CA LYS A 154 6.00 13.55 -10.31
C LYS A 154 6.05 12.98 -8.90
N LYS A 155 7.24 12.61 -8.45
CA LYS A 155 7.44 12.16 -7.06
C LYS A 155 7.23 13.33 -6.11
N GLN A 156 6.45 13.11 -5.07
CA GLN A 156 6.21 14.10 -4.03
C GLN A 156 7.23 13.99 -2.90
N GLY A 157 7.49 15.13 -2.27
CA GLY A 157 8.38 15.24 -1.12
C GLY A 157 9.86 15.47 -1.45
N LYS A 158 10.50 16.27 -0.59
CA LYS A 158 11.95 16.51 -0.58
C LYS A 158 12.42 16.39 0.88
N GLY A 159 13.58 15.77 1.12
CA GLY A 159 14.19 15.70 2.46
C GLY A 159 14.49 14.27 2.95
N LEU A 160 14.74 14.14 4.25
CA LEU A 160 15.17 12.87 4.88
C LEU A 160 14.04 11.87 5.16
N LEU A 161 12.78 12.33 5.19
CA LEU A 161 11.58 11.53 5.38
C LEU A 161 10.66 11.79 4.19
N VAL A 162 10.50 10.79 3.32
CA VAL A 162 9.71 10.92 2.11
C VAL A 162 8.78 9.72 2.03
N PHE A 163 7.50 9.99 1.82
CA PHE A 163 6.53 8.95 1.48
C PHE A 163 6.72 8.58 0.01
N ASP A 164 6.51 7.31 -0.35
CA ASP A 164 6.64 6.87 -1.75
C ASP A 164 5.42 7.28 -2.59
N GLU A 165 5.08 8.56 -2.53
CA GLU A 165 3.91 9.19 -3.13
C GLU A 165 4.29 9.86 -4.45
N TRP A 166 3.47 9.60 -5.47
CA TRP A 166 3.60 10.15 -6.80
C TRP A 166 2.27 10.77 -7.20
N THR A 167 2.30 11.92 -7.87
CA THR A 167 1.08 12.58 -8.36
C THR A 167 1.18 12.95 -9.82
N SER A 168 0.06 12.83 -10.54
CA SER A 168 -0.12 13.36 -11.89
C SER A 168 -1.29 14.33 -11.93
N ILE A 169 -1.11 15.46 -12.60
CA ILE A 169 -2.17 16.46 -12.83
C ILE A 169 -2.94 16.18 -14.12
N GLU A 170 -2.58 15.11 -14.83
CA GLU A 170 -3.19 14.70 -16.09
C GLU A 170 -4.07 13.46 -15.85
N PRO A 171 -5.11 13.23 -16.67
CA PRO A 171 -5.80 11.95 -16.69
C PRO A 171 -4.84 10.80 -17.03
N VAL A 172 -5.05 9.64 -16.40
CA VAL A 172 -4.18 8.47 -16.57
C VAL A 172 -5.00 7.23 -16.86
N LYS A 173 -4.76 6.61 -18.01
CA LYS A 173 -5.30 5.29 -18.35
C LYS A 173 -4.42 4.19 -17.74
N PRO A 174 -5.00 3.21 -17.04
CA PRO A 174 -4.26 2.03 -16.60
C PRO A 174 -3.72 1.21 -17.76
N LEU A 175 -2.57 0.58 -17.56
CA LEU A 175 -2.06 -0.44 -18.48
C LEU A 175 -2.84 -1.75 -18.31
N PHE A 176 -3.09 -2.12 -17.06
CA PHE A 176 -3.93 -3.24 -16.65
C PHE A 176 -4.23 -3.14 -15.15
N HIS A 177 -5.04 -4.06 -14.63
CA HIS A 177 -5.29 -4.19 -13.19
C HIS A 177 -5.11 -5.63 -12.70
N ILE A 178 -4.76 -5.76 -11.42
CA ILE A 178 -4.60 -7.03 -10.70
C ILE A 178 -5.68 -7.10 -9.62
N ARG A 179 -6.46 -8.19 -9.59
CA ARG A 179 -7.42 -8.44 -8.50
C ARG A 179 -6.66 -8.80 -7.22
N VAL A 180 -7.09 -8.24 -6.10
CA VAL A 180 -6.49 -8.53 -4.79
C VAL A 180 -7.56 -8.77 -3.73
N LYS A 181 -7.24 -9.67 -2.81
CA LYS A 181 -8.03 -10.03 -1.64
C LYS A 181 -7.34 -9.53 -0.37
N PRO A 182 -8.05 -9.40 0.76
CA PRO A 182 -7.44 -8.98 2.02
C PRO A 182 -6.19 -9.78 2.41
N LEU A 183 -6.15 -11.09 2.12
CA LEU A 183 -5.00 -11.95 2.43
C LEU A 183 -3.75 -11.67 1.58
N ASP A 184 -3.88 -10.97 0.45
CA ASP A 184 -2.73 -10.51 -0.34
C ASP A 184 -2.01 -9.34 0.32
N PHE A 185 -2.67 -8.68 1.29
CA PHE A 185 -2.05 -7.63 2.07
C PHE A 185 -1.19 -8.21 3.19
N VAL A 186 0.13 -8.21 2.98
CA VAL A 186 1.13 -8.80 3.90
C VAL A 186 1.14 -8.26 5.33
N TYR A 187 0.48 -7.13 5.59
CA TYR A 187 0.36 -6.53 6.92
C TYR A 187 -1.07 -6.58 7.49
N LEU A 188 -1.95 -7.42 6.94
CA LEU A 188 -3.35 -7.51 7.37
C LEU A 188 -3.48 -7.74 8.89
N HIS A 189 -2.63 -8.59 9.46
CA HIS A 189 -2.62 -8.91 10.88
C HIS A 189 -1.80 -7.92 11.73
N GLU A 190 -1.06 -7.02 11.08
CA GLU A 190 -0.25 -5.96 11.65
C GLU A 190 -0.95 -4.58 11.56
N VAL A 191 -2.26 -4.58 11.28
CA VAL A 191 -3.08 -3.37 11.38
C VAL A 191 -3.43 -3.11 12.84
N SER A 192 -2.90 -2.00 13.38
CA SER A 192 -3.18 -1.58 14.75
C SER A 192 -4.54 -0.88 14.85
N LYS A 193 -5.07 -0.81 16.07
CA LYS A 193 -6.23 -0.01 16.44
C LYS A 193 -5.77 1.29 17.11
N HIS A 194 -6.50 2.38 16.93
CA HIS A 194 -6.26 3.62 17.66
C HIS A 194 -7.55 4.34 17.99
N ARG A 195 -7.51 5.25 18.97
CA ARG A 195 -8.63 6.13 19.24
C ARG A 195 -8.68 7.23 18.19
N SER A 196 -9.86 7.52 17.65
CA SER A 196 -10.04 8.54 16.61
C SER A 196 -9.45 9.91 17.01
N ALA A 197 -9.58 10.30 18.28
CA ALA A 197 -9.10 11.59 18.81
C ALA A 197 -7.60 11.62 19.21
N GLU A 198 -6.85 10.51 19.13
CA GLU A 198 -5.45 10.52 19.57
C GLU A 198 -4.50 11.17 18.55
N SER A 199 -3.36 11.72 18.98
CA SER A 199 -2.37 12.30 18.06
C SER A 199 -1.62 11.24 17.24
N ILE A 200 -1.13 11.63 16.05
CA ILE A 200 -0.36 10.72 15.18
C ILE A 200 0.91 10.19 15.87
N LEU A 201 1.57 11.03 16.66
CA LEU A 201 2.75 10.63 17.44
C LEU A 201 2.41 9.51 18.42
N LYS A 202 1.28 9.63 19.15
CA LYS A 202 0.83 8.57 20.06
C LYS A 202 0.53 7.28 19.30
N THR A 203 -0.09 7.36 18.13
CA THR A 203 -0.30 6.17 17.28
C THR A 203 1.02 5.51 16.90
N TRP A 204 2.01 6.28 16.47
CA TRP A 204 3.32 5.74 16.08
C TRP A 204 4.05 5.06 17.24
N PHE A 205 4.10 5.69 18.42
CA PHE A 205 4.74 5.09 19.60
C PHE A 205 4.01 3.83 20.09
N MET A 206 2.68 3.80 20.00
CA MET A 206 1.88 2.67 20.48
C MET A 206 1.70 1.55 19.45
N TYR A 207 2.08 1.77 18.19
CA TYR A 207 1.76 0.90 17.05
C TYR A 207 2.11 -0.57 17.31
N LYS A 208 3.41 -0.89 17.48
CA LYS A 208 3.84 -2.28 17.72
C LYS A 208 3.41 -2.83 19.07
N TYR A 209 3.30 -1.98 20.09
CA TYR A 209 2.82 -2.40 21.40
C TYR A 209 1.40 -2.97 21.32
N ARG A 210 0.50 -2.28 20.61
CA ARG A 210 -0.89 -2.70 20.44
C ARG A 210 -1.00 -4.01 19.67
N ILE A 211 -0.20 -4.20 18.63
CA ILE A 211 -0.15 -5.46 17.86
C ILE A 211 0.28 -6.63 18.77
N ARG A 212 1.40 -6.47 19.51
CA ARG A 212 1.89 -7.50 20.43
C ARG A 212 0.87 -7.84 21.53
N LYS A 213 0.22 -6.83 22.10
CA LYS A 213 -0.83 -7.01 23.10
C LYS A 213 -2.01 -7.81 22.54
N ALA A 214 -2.45 -7.52 21.32
CA ALA A 214 -3.55 -8.25 20.68
C ALA A 214 -3.19 -9.73 20.42
N VAL A 215 -1.98 -10.01 19.94
CA VAL A 215 -1.48 -11.39 19.74
C VAL A 215 -1.48 -12.18 21.05
N ARG A 216 -0.99 -11.57 22.13
CA ARG A 216 -0.96 -12.21 23.46
C ARG A 216 -2.36 -12.57 23.97
N LEU A 217 -3.31 -11.64 23.90
CA LEU A 217 -4.69 -11.87 24.34
C LEU A 217 -5.40 -12.98 23.53
N HIS A 218 -5.03 -13.17 22.26
CA HIS A 218 -5.56 -14.25 21.44
C HIS A 218 -5.03 -15.63 21.85
N HIS A 219 -3.77 -15.71 22.30
CA HIS A 219 -3.19 -16.95 22.81
C HIS A 219 -3.79 -17.34 24.17
N GLU A 220 -3.95 -16.37 25.08
CA GLU A 220 -4.53 -16.59 26.42
C GLU A 220 -6.01 -17.02 26.38
N LYS A 221 -6.76 -16.70 25.31
CA LYS A 221 -8.15 -17.15 25.12
C LYS A 221 -8.30 -18.56 24.52
N LYS A 222 -7.20 -19.14 24.02
CA LYS A 222 -7.17 -20.47 23.40
C LYS A 222 -6.62 -21.57 24.31
N THR A 223 -6.09 -21.19 25.47
CA THR A 223 -5.65 -22.06 26.58
C THR A 223 -6.71 -22.07 27.67
#